data_AF-S7U2J1-F1
#
_entry.id   AF-S7U2J1-F1
#
_cell.length_a   1.000
_cell.length_b   1.000
_cell.length_c   1.000
_cell.angle_alpha   90.00
_cell.angle_beta   90.00
_cell.angle_gamma   90.00
#
_symmetry.space_group_name_H-M   'P 1'
#
loop_
_entity.id
_entity.type
_entity.pdbx_description
1 polymer ?
#
loop_
_entity_poly.entity_id
_entity_poly.type
_entity_poly.pdbx_seq_one_letter_code
_entity_poly.pdbx_strand_id
1 'polypeptide(L)'
;MGGDFVTELFSAKPPLPTITVGEKKVEVAQGSYCWNGLLNSVCADTSSPPELIKNQELKPVVVPPDSQLKIEFKDEPKENTLVVNRWLTNEKTENVPINDNVILLPKEKGVYVYDVSARWEKGDSSYAFVIEVR
;
A
#
# COMPACT_ATOMS: atom_id res chain seq x y z
N MET A 1 10.16 -29.68 19.09
CA MET A 1 9.60 -28.32 18.91
C MET A 1 9.98 -27.87 17.51
N GLY A 2 9.09 -28.02 16.54
CA GLY A 2 9.37 -27.76 15.12
C GLY A 2 8.07 -27.52 14.36
N GLY A 3 7.14 -26.78 14.97
CA GLY A 3 5.78 -26.59 14.47
C GLY A 3 5.53 -25.27 13.75
N ASP A 4 6.45 -24.30 13.82
CA ASP A 4 6.14 -22.92 13.43
C ASP A 4 6.69 -22.52 12.05
N PHE A 5 7.52 -23.36 11.42
CA PHE A 5 8.17 -23.04 10.14
C PHE A 5 7.45 -23.60 8.90
N VAL A 6 6.56 -24.58 9.08
CA VAL A 6 5.85 -25.21 7.95
C VAL A 6 4.61 -24.43 7.54
N THR A 7 3.99 -23.65 8.44
CA THR A 7 2.74 -22.93 8.17
C THR A 7 2.92 -21.67 7.32
N GLU A 8 4.05 -20.96 7.44
CA GLU A 8 4.33 -19.76 6.63
C GLU A 8 4.61 -20.07 5.15
N LEU A 9 5.04 -21.29 4.82
CA LEU A 9 5.37 -21.66 3.44
C LEU A 9 4.13 -21.91 2.55
N PHE A 10 2.95 -22.13 3.15
CA PHE A 10 1.73 -22.53 2.42
C PHE A 10 0.63 -21.46 2.36
N SER A 11 0.67 -20.43 3.21
CA SER A 11 -0.17 -19.24 3.08
C SER A 11 0.58 -18.18 2.28
N ALA A 12 0.43 -18.22 0.94
CA ALA A 12 0.89 -17.13 0.09
C ALA A 12 0.30 -15.82 0.61
N LYS A 13 1.13 -14.81 0.90
CA LYS A 13 0.65 -13.46 1.23
C LYS A 13 0.32 -12.70 -0.07
N PRO A 14 -0.51 -11.65 -0.01
CA PRO A 14 -0.68 -10.73 -1.12
C PRO A 14 0.67 -10.17 -1.60
N PRO A 15 0.84 -9.86 -2.89
CA PRO A 15 2.06 -9.26 -3.40
C PRO A 15 2.26 -7.86 -2.82
N LEU A 16 3.47 -7.50 -2.39
CA LEU A 16 3.78 -6.12 -1.99
C LEU A 16 4.00 -5.24 -3.23
N PRO A 17 3.46 -4.01 -3.27
CA PRO A 17 3.75 -3.10 -4.36
C PRO A 17 5.17 -2.57 -4.25
N THR A 18 5.76 -2.29 -5.40
CA THR A 18 6.91 -1.41 -5.52
C THR A 18 6.40 -0.01 -5.84
N ILE A 19 6.59 0.91 -4.89
CA ILE A 19 6.20 2.31 -5.06
C ILE A 19 7.44 3.15 -5.29
N THR A 20 7.42 3.98 -6.33
CA THR A 20 8.56 4.82 -6.72
C THR A 20 8.15 6.25 -7.06
N VAL A 21 9.05 7.20 -6.81
CA VAL A 21 8.97 8.59 -7.27
C VAL A 21 10.30 8.93 -7.93
N GLY A 22 10.34 8.93 -9.26
CA GLY A 22 11.60 8.93 -10.00
C GLY A 22 12.43 7.70 -9.64
N GLU A 23 13.67 7.91 -9.19
CA GLU A 23 14.57 6.82 -8.77
C GLU A 23 14.42 6.43 -7.28
N LYS A 24 13.59 7.17 -6.52
CA LYS A 24 13.42 6.93 -5.08
C LYS A 24 12.37 5.85 -4.85
N LYS A 25 12.72 4.82 -4.08
CA LYS A 25 11.78 3.80 -3.60
C LYS A 25 11.12 4.27 -2.30
N VAL A 26 9.80 4.05 -2.20
CA VAL A 26 8.99 4.38 -1.02
C VAL A 26 8.80 3.14 -0.16
N GLU A 27 8.92 3.30 1.15
CA GLU A 27 8.60 2.25 2.12
C GLU A 27 7.09 2.02 2.19
N VAL A 28 6.69 0.75 2.27
CA VAL A 28 5.28 0.36 2.24
C VAL A 28 5.00 -0.62 3.38
N ALA A 29 3.93 -0.35 4.12
CA ALA A 29 3.39 -1.24 5.13
C ALA A 29 2.20 -2.00 4.56
N GLN A 30 2.18 -3.32 4.73
CA GLN A 30 1.02 -4.15 4.44
C GLN A 30 -0.11 -3.83 5.43
N GLY A 31 -1.23 -3.34 4.91
CA GLY A 31 -2.46 -3.14 5.67
C GLY A 31 -3.33 -4.40 5.69
N SER A 32 -4.62 -4.24 6.01
CA SER A 32 -5.58 -5.33 6.03
C SER A 32 -5.66 -6.06 4.69
N TYR A 33 -5.85 -7.38 4.75
CA TYR A 33 -6.00 -8.22 3.57
C TYR A 33 -6.83 -9.47 3.88
N CYS A 34 -7.45 -10.01 2.84
CA CYS A 34 -8.02 -11.35 2.83
C CYS A 34 -7.46 -12.10 1.63
N TRP A 35 -6.82 -13.24 1.86
CA TRP A 35 -6.08 -13.96 0.83
C TRP A 35 -6.29 -15.46 0.88
N ASN A 36 -6.64 -16.02 -0.27
CA ASN A 36 -6.78 -17.45 -0.48
C ASN A 36 -5.42 -18.05 -0.83
N GLY A 37 -4.83 -18.73 0.14
CA GLY A 37 -3.68 -19.62 -0.04
C GLY A 37 -4.10 -20.96 -0.64
N LEU A 38 -3.14 -21.88 -0.77
CA LEU A 38 -3.38 -23.16 -1.42
C LEU A 38 -4.29 -24.10 -0.62
N LEU A 39 -4.20 -24.04 0.72
CA LEU A 39 -4.92 -24.93 1.64
C LEU A 39 -5.92 -24.20 2.55
N ASN A 40 -5.76 -22.88 2.70
CA ASN A 40 -6.53 -22.07 3.62
C ASN A 40 -6.72 -20.64 3.10
N SER A 41 -7.77 -19.98 3.58
CA SER A 41 -7.96 -18.54 3.44
C SER A 41 -7.53 -17.85 4.73
N VAL A 42 -6.82 -16.73 4.61
CA VAL A 42 -6.35 -15.92 5.74
C VAL A 42 -6.86 -14.50 5.57
N CYS A 43 -7.59 -14.02 6.57
CA CYS A 43 -7.90 -12.61 6.72
C CYS A 43 -7.14 -12.05 7.91
N ALA A 44 -6.47 -10.93 7.71
CA ALA A 44 -5.74 -10.22 8.75
C ALA A 44 -6.13 -8.75 8.71
N ASP A 45 -6.64 -8.26 9.84
CA ASP A 45 -6.96 -6.85 10.02
C ASP A 45 -5.77 -6.11 10.64
N THR A 46 -5.55 -4.88 10.20
CA THR A 46 -4.52 -3.99 10.74
C THR A 46 -5.11 -2.68 11.23
N SER A 47 -4.33 -1.92 11.99
CA SER A 47 -4.63 -0.51 12.30
C SER A 47 -4.80 0.33 11.03
N SER A 48 -5.41 1.51 11.20
CA SER A 48 -5.57 2.47 10.11
C SER A 48 -4.21 2.90 9.55
N PRO A 49 -4.11 3.31 8.26
CA PRO A 49 -2.87 3.72 7.62
C PRO A 49 -2.02 4.72 8.42
N PRO A 50 -2.57 5.80 9.02
CA PRO A 50 -1.76 6.71 9.84
C PRO A 50 -1.13 6.02 11.07
N GLU A 51 -1.89 5.17 11.76
CA GLU A 51 -1.39 4.40 12.91
C GLU A 51 -0.41 3.32 12.48
N LEU A 52 -0.67 2.64 11.36
CA LEU A 52 0.18 1.60 10.81
C LEU A 52 1.56 2.13 10.44
N ILE A 53 1.61 3.27 9.74
CA ILE A 53 2.85 3.98 9.38
C ILE A 53 3.62 4.37 10.65
N LYS A 54 2.93 4.88 11.67
CA LYS A 54 3.55 5.24 12.95
C LYS A 54 4.10 4.03 13.69
N ASN A 55 3.32 2.96 13.82
CA ASN A 55 3.68 1.75 14.56
C ASN A 55 4.82 0.97 13.90
N GLN A 56 4.91 1.03 12.57
CA GLN A 56 6.01 0.44 11.81
C GLN A 56 7.17 1.42 11.53
N GLU A 57 7.07 2.65 12.05
CA GLU A 57 8.11 3.70 11.95
C GLU A 57 8.54 4.01 10.50
N LEU A 58 7.59 3.95 9.55
CA LEU A 58 7.84 4.24 8.14
C LEU A 58 8.31 5.67 7.95
N LYS A 59 9.38 5.85 7.17
CA LYS A 59 9.96 7.18 6.92
C LYS A 59 9.41 7.78 5.62
N PRO A 60 8.98 9.06 5.63
CA PRO A 60 8.54 9.72 4.42
C PRO A 60 9.70 9.89 3.43
N VAL A 61 9.42 9.58 2.17
CA VAL A 61 10.30 9.97 1.08
C VAL A 61 10.01 11.42 0.72
N VAL A 62 11.05 12.25 0.77
CA VAL A 62 10.97 13.68 0.42
C VAL A 62 11.05 13.86 -1.09
N VAL A 63 10.08 14.53 -1.69
CA VAL A 63 9.94 14.71 -3.14
C VAL A 63 9.48 16.14 -3.50
N PRO A 64 9.78 16.60 -4.73
CA PRO A 64 9.26 17.88 -5.21
C PRO A 64 7.73 17.89 -5.40
N PRO A 65 7.08 19.06 -5.37
CA PRO A 65 5.70 19.24 -5.81
C PRO A 65 5.43 18.68 -7.21
N ASP A 66 4.18 18.25 -7.45
CA ASP A 66 3.72 17.75 -8.75
C ASP A 66 4.53 16.54 -9.29
N SER A 67 5.23 15.83 -8.40
CA SER A 67 5.97 14.62 -8.77
C SER A 67 5.02 13.48 -9.11
N GLN A 68 5.40 12.65 -10.07
CA GLN A 68 4.67 11.43 -10.43
C GLN A 68 5.12 10.27 -9.52
N LEU A 69 4.15 9.64 -8.86
CA LEU A 69 4.36 8.44 -8.08
C LEU A 69 3.78 7.24 -8.82
N LYS A 70 4.61 6.22 -9.04
CA LYS A 70 4.24 4.99 -9.74
C LYS A 70 4.06 3.85 -8.75
N ILE A 71 3.02 3.04 -8.96
CA ILE A 71 2.68 1.87 -8.15
C ILE A 71 2.74 0.65 -9.06
N GLU A 72 3.57 -0.33 -8.75
CA GLU A 72 3.71 -1.55 -9.56
C GLU A 72 3.62 -2.79 -8.70
N PHE A 73 2.97 -3.83 -9.20
CA PHE A 73 2.96 -5.14 -8.56
C PHE A 73 3.66 -6.14 -9.47
N LYS A 74 4.47 -7.03 -8.89
CA LYS A 74 5.08 -8.11 -9.68
C LYS A 74 4.02 -9.00 -10.32
N ASP A 75 2.99 -9.34 -9.54
CA ASP A 75 1.79 -10.00 -10.02
C ASP A 75 0.70 -8.93 -10.07
N GLU A 76 0.32 -8.48 -11.26
CA GLU A 76 -0.64 -7.38 -11.43
C GLU A 76 -2.03 -7.72 -10.88
N PRO A 77 -2.72 -6.77 -10.23
CA PRO A 77 -4.10 -6.95 -9.81
C PRO A 77 -5.06 -6.96 -11.00
N LYS A 78 -6.32 -7.31 -10.73
CA LYS A 78 -7.41 -7.20 -11.71
C LYS A 78 -7.55 -5.76 -12.18
N GLU A 79 -7.87 -5.60 -13.46
CA GLU A 79 -8.11 -4.29 -14.06
C GLU A 79 -9.15 -3.48 -13.28
N ASN A 80 -8.93 -2.17 -13.16
CA ASN A 80 -9.81 -1.22 -12.49
C ASN A 80 -10.08 -1.53 -11.00
N THR A 81 -9.22 -2.31 -10.34
CA THR A 81 -9.33 -2.56 -8.89
C THR A 81 -8.31 -1.80 -8.05
N LEU A 82 -7.30 -1.21 -8.68
CA LEU A 82 -6.30 -0.38 -8.01
C LEU A 82 -6.93 0.95 -7.61
N VAL A 83 -7.04 1.18 -6.30
CA VAL A 83 -7.62 2.41 -5.72
C VAL A 83 -6.60 3.02 -4.78
N VAL A 84 -6.37 4.32 -4.92
CA VAL A 84 -5.51 5.10 -4.02
C VAL A 84 -6.37 6.12 -3.29
N ASN A 85 -6.19 6.22 -1.98
CA ASN A 85 -6.79 7.28 -1.19
C ASN A 85 -5.75 8.03 -0.38
N ARG A 86 -5.98 9.33 -0.19
CA ARG A 86 -5.20 10.18 0.70
C ARG A 86 -5.93 10.35 2.01
N TRP A 87 -5.23 10.18 3.12
CA TRP A 87 -5.77 10.37 4.45
C TRP A 87 -5.70 11.83 4.85
N LEU A 88 -6.85 12.38 5.23
CA LEU A 88 -7.03 13.73 5.73
C LEU A 88 -7.17 13.70 7.26
N THR A 89 -7.31 14.88 7.87
CA THR A 89 -7.61 14.99 9.29
C THR A 89 -8.98 14.38 9.61
N ASN A 90 -9.13 13.87 10.84
CA ASN A 90 -10.35 13.23 11.35
C ASN A 90 -10.78 11.97 10.58
N GLU A 91 -9.81 11.14 10.16
CA GLU A 91 -10.04 9.84 9.50
C GLU A 91 -10.83 9.91 8.20
N LYS A 92 -10.95 11.10 7.61
CA LYS A 92 -11.54 11.26 6.28
C LYS A 92 -10.52 10.84 5.24
N THR A 93 -11.01 10.23 4.17
CA THR A 93 -10.20 9.90 3.00
C THR A 93 -10.74 10.61 1.78
N GLU A 94 -9.85 10.97 0.87
CA GLU A 94 -10.21 11.41 -0.48
C GLU A 94 -9.62 10.44 -1.50
N ASN A 95 -10.38 10.14 -2.55
CA ASN A 95 -9.88 9.32 -3.63
C ASN A 95 -8.89 10.12 -4.48
N VAL A 96 -7.76 9.51 -4.81
CA VAL A 96 -6.73 10.09 -5.68
C VAL A 96 -6.89 9.47 -7.07
N PRO A 97 -7.10 10.29 -8.12
CA PRO A 97 -7.17 9.79 -9.48
C PRO A 97 -5.88 9.07 -9.87
N ILE A 98 -6.04 7.88 -10.46
CA ILE A 98 -4.94 7.07 -10.96
C ILE A 98 -5.05 6.93 -12.48
N ASN A 99 -3.92 7.05 -13.16
CA ASN A 99 -3.82 6.85 -14.60
C ASN A 99 -2.57 6.01 -14.89
N ASP A 100 -2.73 4.86 -15.55
CA ASP A 100 -1.64 3.92 -15.85
C ASP A 100 -0.76 3.60 -14.61
N ASN A 101 -1.42 3.32 -13.48
CA ASN A 101 -0.81 3.07 -12.18
C ASN A 101 0.06 4.22 -11.61
N VAL A 102 -0.11 5.43 -12.15
CA VAL A 102 0.56 6.65 -11.71
C VAL A 102 -0.45 7.60 -11.07
N ILE A 103 -0.04 8.21 -9.96
CA ILE A 103 -0.74 9.33 -9.33
C ILE A 103 0.14 10.58 -9.39
N LEU A 104 -0.50 11.74 -9.45
CA LEU A 104 0.17 13.03 -9.32
C LEU A 104 0.17 13.45 -7.85
N LEU A 105 1.34 13.69 -7.28
CA LEU A 105 1.46 14.15 -5.91
C LEU A 105 1.05 15.62 -5.76
N PRO A 106 0.58 16.05 -4.57
CA PRO A 106 0.10 17.40 -4.36
C PRO A 106 1.15 18.47 -4.64
N LYS A 107 0.70 19.65 -5.05
CA LYS A 107 1.54 20.83 -5.21
C LYS A 107 1.92 21.47 -3.87
N GLU A 108 1.03 21.36 -2.89
CA GLU A 108 1.21 21.94 -1.58
C GLU A 108 2.27 21.18 -0.79
N LYS A 109 3.06 21.92 -0.01
CA LYS A 109 4.07 21.31 0.86
C LYS A 109 3.39 20.67 2.06
N GLY A 110 3.84 19.49 2.44
CA GLY A 110 3.28 18.78 3.57
C GLY A 110 3.65 17.31 3.58
N VAL A 111 3.29 16.65 4.68
CA VAL A 111 3.39 15.20 4.83
C VAL A 111 2.02 14.61 4.52
N TYR A 112 1.99 13.66 3.60
CA TYR A 112 0.78 13.05 3.08
C TYR A 112 0.83 11.54 3.32
N VAL A 113 -0.21 11.02 3.97
CA VAL A 113 -0.43 9.60 4.18
C VAL A 113 -1.38 9.09 3.11
N TYR A 114 -1.03 7.95 2.52
CA TYR A 114 -1.83 7.29 1.50
C TYR A 114 -2.12 5.84 1.89
N ASP A 115 -3.27 5.35 1.45
CA ASP A 115 -3.47 3.93 1.25
C ASP A 115 -3.64 3.61 -0.23
N VAL A 116 -3.22 2.42 -0.60
CA VAL A 116 -3.54 1.80 -1.88
C VAL A 116 -4.19 0.45 -1.60
N SER A 117 -5.26 0.13 -2.33
CA SER A 117 -5.92 -1.16 -2.27
C SER A 117 -6.07 -1.74 -3.66
N ALA A 118 -6.02 -3.07 -3.75
CA ALA A 118 -6.11 -3.79 -5.01
C ALA A 118 -6.67 -5.20 -4.79
N ARG A 119 -7.20 -5.80 -5.87
CA ARG A 119 -7.79 -7.14 -5.84
C ARG A 119 -7.17 -8.04 -6.91
N TRP A 120 -6.92 -9.29 -6.55
CA TRP A 120 -6.47 -10.39 -7.39
C TRP A 120 -7.52 -11.51 -7.41
N GLU A 121 -7.29 -12.55 -8.21
CA GLU A 121 -8.12 -13.77 -8.13
C GLU A 121 -8.07 -14.43 -6.75
N LYS A 122 -6.92 -14.33 -6.07
CA LYS A 122 -6.72 -14.92 -4.76
C LYS A 122 -7.37 -14.13 -3.62
N GLY A 123 -7.70 -12.85 -3.81
CA GLY A 123 -8.23 -12.02 -2.73
C GLY A 123 -7.85 -10.56 -2.91
N ASP A 124 -7.87 -9.81 -1.82
CA ASP A 124 -7.59 -8.37 -1.81
C ASP A 124 -6.67 -7.98 -0.67
N SER A 125 -6.09 -6.80 -0.82
CA SER A 125 -5.06 -6.31 0.07
C SER A 125 -4.98 -4.79 -0.01
N SER A 126 -4.69 -4.18 1.13
CA SER A 126 -4.42 -2.76 1.27
C SER A 126 -3.00 -2.52 1.76
N TYR A 127 -2.44 -1.35 1.46
CA TYR A 127 -1.07 -0.99 1.79
C TYR A 127 -1.01 0.50 2.14
N ALA A 128 -0.19 0.86 3.10
CA ALA A 128 -0.02 2.22 3.56
C ALA A 128 1.40 2.72 3.27
N PHE A 129 1.52 3.99 2.89
CA PHE A 129 2.81 4.67 2.71
C PHE A 129 2.69 6.17 3.00
N VAL A 130 3.83 6.82 3.19
CA VAL A 130 3.90 8.25 3.52
C VAL A 130 4.90 8.97 2.61
N ILE A 131 4.49 10.14 2.13
CA ILE A 131 5.29 11.01 1.26
C ILE A 131 5.38 12.39 1.89
N GLU A 132 6.54 13.03 1.76
CA GLU A 132 6.70 14.43 2.12
C GLU A 132 6.99 15.27 0.88
N VAL A 133 6.12 16.24 0.60
CA VAL A 133 6.30 17.21 -0.48
C VAL A 133 6.98 18.46 0.08
N ARG A 134 8.12 18.86 -0.50
CA ARG A 134 8.91 20.04 -0.06
C ARG A 134 9.47 20.85 -1.21
#